data_AF-A0AAU9WSZ3-F1
#
_entry.id   AF-A0AAU9WSZ3-F1
#
_cell.length_a   1.000
_cell.length_b   1.000
_cell.length_c   1.000
_cell.angle_alpha   90.00
_cell.angle_beta   90.00
_cell.angle_gamma   90.00
#
_symmetry.space_group_name_H-M   'P 1'
#
loop_
_entity.id
_entity.type
_entity.pdbx_description
1 polymer ?
#
loop_
_entity_poly.entity_id
_entity_poly.type
_entity_poly.pdbx_seq_one_letter_code
_entity_poly.pdbx_strand_id
1 'polypeptide(L)'
;MPTPAIRNSYEPVGCFHDKGVAPRPLPEFLGSFRKEINWKHVELTVDKCAKLAQKKGYAYFSVQYYAECWSGPEAGDTYAREGKATNCLNDAVGTSFTNYVYRFVN
;
A
#
# COMPACT_ATOMS: atom_id res chain seq x y z
N MET A 1 3.88 -20.96 -17.16
CA MET A 1 2.89 -20.05 -17.79
C MET A 1 2.88 -18.76 -16.98
N PRO A 2 3.19 -17.59 -17.55
CA PRO A 2 3.14 -16.34 -16.80
C PRO A 2 1.68 -16.05 -16.45
N THR A 3 1.39 -15.85 -15.17
CA THR A 3 0.07 -15.44 -14.69
C THR A 3 -0.29 -14.08 -15.30
N PRO A 4 -1.53 -13.86 -15.78
CA PRO A 4 -1.91 -12.58 -16.35
C PRO A 4 -1.73 -11.48 -15.31
N ALA A 5 -1.09 -10.39 -15.71
CA ALA A 5 -0.88 -9.22 -14.88
C ALA A 5 -2.22 -8.69 -14.35
N ILE A 6 -2.30 -8.48 -13.03
CA ILE A 6 -3.36 -7.77 -12.30
C ILE A 6 -3.26 -6.29 -12.65
N ARG A 7 -3.41 -5.92 -13.93
CA ARG A 7 -3.12 -4.55 -14.38
C ARG A 7 -4.30 -3.59 -14.25
N ASN A 8 -5.49 -4.09 -13.85
CA ASN A 8 -6.73 -3.31 -13.82
C ASN A 8 -7.54 -3.47 -12.52
N SER A 9 -7.02 -4.08 -11.46
CA SER A 9 -7.82 -4.32 -10.23
C SER A 9 -7.68 -3.24 -9.17
N TYR A 10 -6.75 -2.29 -9.31
CA TYR A 10 -6.59 -1.17 -8.38
C TYR A 10 -5.97 0.04 -9.07
N GLU A 11 -6.11 1.20 -8.44
CA GLU A 11 -5.54 2.46 -8.91
C GLU A 11 -4.89 3.24 -7.75
N PRO A 12 -3.88 4.08 -8.04
CA PRO A 12 -3.21 4.90 -7.03
C PRO A 12 -4.15 5.98 -6.49
N VAL A 13 -4.12 6.18 -5.18
CA VAL A 13 -4.82 7.26 -4.48
C VAL A 13 -3.86 8.39 -4.12
N GLY A 14 -2.65 8.03 -3.65
CA GLY A 14 -1.57 8.99 -3.39
C GLY A 14 -0.75 8.71 -2.14
N CYS A 15 0.10 9.67 -1.78
CA CYS A 15 1.01 9.59 -0.64
C CYS A 15 0.45 10.29 0.61
N PHE A 16 0.44 9.58 1.74
CA PHE A 16 -0.14 10.06 3.00
C PHE A 16 0.78 9.78 4.18
N HIS A 17 0.71 10.64 5.21
CA HIS A 17 1.47 10.44 6.43
C HIS A 17 0.92 9.26 7.25
N ASP A 18 1.84 8.59 7.95
CA ASP A 18 1.52 7.62 8.98
C ASP A 18 2.60 7.67 10.05
N LYS A 19 2.32 8.36 11.14
CA LYS A 19 3.19 8.58 12.29
C LYS A 19 3.52 7.28 13.03
N GLY A 20 2.91 6.16 12.67
CA GLY A 20 3.12 4.87 13.32
C GLY A 20 2.52 4.79 14.73
N VAL A 21 1.69 5.75 15.11
CA VAL A 21 1.01 5.80 16.42
C VAL A 21 -0.40 5.23 16.27
N ALA A 22 -0.78 4.33 17.17
CA ALA A 22 -2.11 3.74 17.16
C ALA A 22 -3.20 4.76 17.57
N PRO A 23 -4.39 4.73 16.96
CA PRO A 23 -4.74 3.91 15.80
C PRO A 23 -4.13 4.47 14.51
N ARG A 24 -3.40 3.62 13.78
CA ARG A 24 -2.78 4.02 12.51
C ARG A 24 -3.83 4.28 11.44
N PRO A 25 -3.56 5.13 10.42
CA PRO A 25 -4.43 5.29 9.25
C PRO A 25 -4.85 3.98 8.60
N LEU A 26 -3.90 3.07 8.38
CA LEU A 26 -4.15 1.69 7.95
C LEU A 26 -3.65 0.74 9.07
N PRO A 27 -4.54 0.25 9.95
CA PRO A 27 -4.13 -0.38 11.21
C PRO A 27 -3.59 -1.81 11.09
N GLU A 28 -3.86 -2.51 10.00
CA GLU A 28 -3.51 -3.92 9.85
C GLU A 28 -2.25 -4.12 9.00
N PHE A 29 -1.26 -4.76 9.61
CA PHE A 29 -0.09 -5.26 8.90
C PHE A 29 -0.41 -6.58 8.21
N LEU A 30 -0.25 -6.63 6.90
CA LEU A 30 -0.53 -7.84 6.11
C LEU A 30 0.72 -8.68 5.84
N GLY A 31 1.90 -8.05 5.87
CA GLY A 31 3.18 -8.70 5.58
C GLY A 31 4.24 -7.71 5.10
N SER A 32 5.47 -8.21 4.93
CA SER A 32 6.58 -7.44 4.40
C SER A 32 7.38 -8.22 3.36
N PHE A 33 7.70 -7.55 2.25
CA PHE A 33 8.56 -8.07 1.17
C PHE A 33 9.90 -7.33 1.11
N ARG A 34 10.32 -6.69 2.21
CA ARG A 34 11.55 -5.87 2.25
C ARG A 34 12.83 -6.61 1.83
N LYS A 35 12.88 -7.92 2.05
CA LYS A 35 14.01 -8.77 1.65
C LYS A 35 14.04 -9.09 0.15
N GLU A 36 12.96 -8.77 -0.58
CA GLU A 36 12.74 -9.12 -1.98
C GLU A 36 12.53 -7.88 -2.87
N ILE A 37 12.86 -6.68 -2.37
CA ILE A 37 12.64 -5.44 -3.11
C ILE A 37 13.44 -5.48 -4.41
N ASN A 38 12.74 -5.34 -5.53
CA ASN A 38 13.36 -4.98 -6.80
C ASN A 38 13.36 -3.45 -6.92
N TRP A 39 14.49 -2.80 -6.63
CA TRP A 39 14.59 -1.33 -6.67
C TRP A 39 14.35 -0.72 -8.06
N LYS A 40 14.54 -1.50 -9.13
CA LYS A 40 14.21 -1.09 -10.49
C LYS A 40 12.72 -1.23 -10.82
N HIS A 41 12.01 -2.05 -10.04
CA HIS A 41 10.63 -2.47 -10.27
C HIS A 41 9.83 -2.55 -8.95
N VAL A 42 9.69 -1.42 -8.27
CA VAL A 42 9.00 -1.35 -6.97
C VAL A 42 7.50 -1.65 -7.09
N GLU A 43 6.92 -1.50 -8.27
CA GLU A 43 5.54 -1.89 -8.60
C GLU A 43 5.28 -3.38 -8.36
N LEU A 44 6.30 -4.25 -8.48
CA LEU A 44 6.14 -5.67 -8.17
C LEU A 44 5.78 -5.90 -6.70
N THR A 45 6.24 -5.02 -5.81
CA THR A 45 5.89 -5.04 -4.38
C THR A 45 4.44 -4.60 -4.19
N VAL A 46 3.98 -3.60 -4.94
CA VAL A 46 2.59 -3.13 -4.93
C VAL A 46 1.65 -4.27 -5.28
N ASP A 47 1.92 -5.01 -6.35
CA ASP A 47 1.14 -6.18 -6.78
C ASP A 47 1.08 -7.26 -5.68
N LYS A 48 2.18 -7.48 -4.95
CA LYS A 48 2.21 -8.44 -3.84
C LYS A 48 1.34 -7.96 -2.67
N CYS A 49 1.41 -6.69 -2.30
CA CYS A 49 0.56 -6.12 -1.25
C CYS A 49 -0.93 -6.12 -1.65
N ALA A 50 -1.24 -5.83 -2.90
CA ALA A 50 -2.60 -5.91 -3.44
C ALA A 50 -3.20 -7.32 -3.23
N LYS A 51 -2.45 -8.38 -3.57
CA LYS A 51 -2.90 -9.76 -3.36
C LYS A 51 -3.21 -10.08 -1.90
N LEU A 52 -2.41 -9.58 -0.96
CA LEU A 52 -2.65 -9.78 0.47
C LEU A 52 -3.92 -9.07 0.93
N ALA A 53 -4.13 -7.82 0.52
CA ALA A 53 -5.32 -7.05 0.88
C ALA A 53 -6.59 -7.61 0.23
N GLN A 54 -6.51 -8.04 -1.04
CA GLN A 54 -7.61 -8.69 -1.75
C GLN A 54 -8.04 -10.00 -1.08
N LYS A 55 -7.08 -10.82 -0.63
CA LYS A 55 -7.37 -12.05 0.13
C LYS A 55 -8.11 -11.77 1.44
N LYS A 56 -7.93 -10.59 2.02
CA LYS A 56 -8.64 -10.13 3.22
C LYS A 56 -9.98 -9.45 2.91
N GLY A 57 -10.28 -9.16 1.65
CA GLY A 57 -11.50 -8.45 1.25
C GLY A 57 -11.46 -6.94 1.55
N TYR A 58 -10.28 -6.35 1.71
CA TYR A 58 -10.16 -4.91 1.97
C TYR A 58 -10.27 -4.10 0.69
N ALA A 59 -10.95 -2.94 0.78
CA ALA A 59 -11.16 -2.05 -0.36
C ALA A 59 -9.93 -1.17 -0.69
N TYR A 60 -9.07 -0.95 0.29
CA TYR A 60 -7.87 -0.11 0.18
C TYR A 60 -6.65 -0.86 0.71
N PHE A 61 -5.47 -0.54 0.20
CA PHE A 61 -4.21 -1.02 0.74
C PHE A 61 -3.14 0.03 0.56
N SER A 62 -2.03 -0.12 1.26
CA SER A 62 -0.86 0.73 1.07
C SER A 62 0.42 -0.06 1.13
N VAL A 63 1.46 0.56 0.59
CA VAL A 63 2.84 0.16 0.82
C VAL A 63 3.52 1.25 1.65
N GLN A 64 4.11 0.87 2.77
CA GLN A 64 4.97 1.71 3.60
C GLN A 64 6.38 1.11 3.62
N TYR A 65 7.37 1.95 3.94
CA TYR A 65 8.75 1.53 4.17
C TYR A 65 9.26 0.56 3.09
N TYR A 66 9.00 0.97 1.84
CA TYR A 66 9.34 0.33 0.57
C TYR A 66 8.64 -0.99 0.27
N ALA A 67 8.23 -1.77 1.27
CA ALA A 67 7.63 -3.08 1.04
C ALA A 67 6.82 -3.67 2.21
N GLU A 68 6.35 -2.84 3.12
CA GLU A 68 5.43 -3.23 4.19
C GLU A 68 4.00 -2.99 3.73
N CYS A 69 3.19 -4.04 3.74
CA CYS A 69 1.82 -3.99 3.28
C CYS A 69 0.91 -3.67 4.45
N TRP A 70 0.17 -2.57 4.34
CA TRP A 70 -0.79 -2.13 5.35
C TRP A 70 -2.18 -2.00 4.75
N SER A 71 -3.21 -2.23 5.57
CA SER A 71 -4.62 -2.09 5.19
C SER A 71 -5.51 -1.99 6.44
N GLY A 72 -6.82 -2.19 6.28
CA GLY A 72 -7.80 -2.27 7.35
C GLY A 72 -9.22 -2.18 6.77
N PRO A 73 -10.24 -2.60 7.54
CA PRO A 73 -11.63 -2.59 7.09
C PRO A 73 -12.14 -1.17 6.76
N GLU A 74 -11.72 -0.17 7.54
CA GLU A 74 -12.11 1.24 7.37
C GLU A 74 -11.07 2.06 6.60
N ALA A 75 -10.11 1.39 5.94
CA ALA A 75 -8.99 2.07 5.31
C ALA A 75 -9.43 3.11 4.27
N GLY A 76 -10.61 2.97 3.66
CA GLY A 76 -11.18 3.96 2.73
C GLY A 76 -11.53 5.31 3.36
N ASP A 77 -11.79 5.35 4.66
CA ASP A 77 -12.12 6.59 5.40
C ASP A 77 -10.91 7.14 6.15
N THR A 78 -9.97 6.26 6.53
CA THR A 78 -8.92 6.60 7.49
C THR A 78 -7.55 6.87 6.89
N TYR A 79 -7.29 6.43 5.64
CA TYR A 79 -5.96 6.50 5.03
C TYR A 79 -5.35 7.92 5.01
N ALA A 80 -6.18 8.95 4.89
CA ALA A 80 -5.76 10.34 4.78
C ALA A 80 -5.80 11.13 6.10
N ARG A 81 -6.16 10.51 7.24
CA ARG A 81 -6.43 11.24 8.50
C ARG A 81 -5.24 12.07 9.02
N GLU A 82 -4.02 11.72 8.62
CA GLU A 82 -2.80 12.41 8.99
C GLU A 82 -2.27 13.37 7.92
N GLY A 83 -3.02 13.55 6.83
CA GLY A 83 -2.69 14.47 5.75
C GLY A 83 -1.82 13.87 4.64
N LYS A 84 -1.70 14.64 3.55
CA LYS A 84 -0.89 14.28 2.38
C LYS A 84 0.60 14.39 2.71
N ALA A 85 1.39 13.48 2.16
CA ALA A 85 2.85 13.50 2.18
C ALA A 85 3.41 13.62 0.75
N THR A 86 4.69 13.93 0.63
CA THR A 86 5.36 14.13 -0.67
C THR A 86 6.61 13.28 -0.86
N ASN A 87 7.00 12.51 0.16
CA ASN A 87 8.24 11.72 0.18
C ASN A 87 8.01 10.22 -0.04
N CYS A 88 6.97 9.84 -0.81
CA CYS A 88 6.85 8.48 -1.32
C CYS A 88 7.80 8.28 -2.52
N LEU A 89 8.28 7.04 -2.69
CA LEU A 89 9.19 6.69 -3.76
C LEU A 89 8.41 6.40 -5.04
N ASN A 90 8.77 7.09 -6.12
CA ASN A 90 8.28 6.90 -7.49
C ASN A 90 6.75 6.91 -7.63
N ASP A 91 6.03 7.61 -6.75
CA ASP A 91 4.57 7.57 -6.68
C ASP A 91 4.03 6.12 -6.69
N ALA A 92 4.72 5.23 -5.95
CA ALA A 92 4.41 3.81 -5.90
C ALA A 92 4.46 3.21 -4.49
N VAL A 93 5.46 3.57 -3.70
CA VAL A 93 5.63 2.99 -2.36
C VAL A 93 5.96 4.06 -1.34
N GLY A 94 5.42 3.92 -0.13
CA GLY A 94 5.75 4.79 0.99
C GLY A 94 7.19 4.57 1.46
N THR A 95 7.80 5.63 1.99
CA THR A 95 9.09 5.57 2.68
C THR A 95 8.86 5.45 4.19
N SER A 96 9.79 5.93 5.02
CA SER A 96 9.58 5.97 6.46
C SER A 96 8.38 6.87 6.81
N PHE A 97 7.48 6.38 7.66
CA PHE A 97 6.29 7.11 8.14
C PHE A 97 5.36 7.67 7.06
N THR A 98 5.33 7.03 5.89
CA THR A 98 4.39 7.37 4.81
C THR A 98 3.80 6.11 4.20
N ASN A 99 2.54 6.20 3.81
CA ASN A 99 1.84 5.19 3.05
C ASN A 99 1.63 5.72 1.62
N TYR A 100 2.02 4.94 0.62
CA TYR A 100 1.46 5.14 -0.71
C TYR A 100 0.23 4.24 -0.86
N VAL A 101 -0.93 4.87 -1.01
CA VAL A 101 -2.25 4.24 -0.88
C VAL A 101 -2.83 3.96 -2.26
N TYR A 102 -3.48 2.80 -2.36
CA TYR A 102 -4.20 2.30 -3.51
C TYR A 102 -5.62 1.90 -3.11
N ARG A 103 -6.55 1.94 -4.05
CA ARG A 103 -7.90 1.40 -3.89
C ARG A 103 -8.20 0.37 -4.97
N PHE A 104 -8.91 -0.69 -4.64
CA PHE A 104 -9.38 -1.64 -5.65
C PHE A 104 -10.48 -1.00 -6.49
N VAL A 105 -10.45 -1.29 -7.79
CA VAL A 105 -11.46 -0.89 -8.76
C VAL A 105 -12.09 -2.16 -9.34
N ASN A 106 -13.41 -2.11 -9.55
CA ASN A 106 -14.18 -3.17 -10.20
C ASN A 106 -14.37 -2.85 -11.68
#